data_AF-A0A1G5DGK1-F1
#
_entry.id   AF-A0A1G5DGK1-F1
#
_cell.length_a   1.000
_cell.length_b   1.000
_cell.length_c   1.000
_cell.angle_alpha   90.00
_cell.angle_beta   90.00
_cell.angle_gamma   90.00
#
_symmetry.space_group_name_H-M   'P 1'
#
loop_
_entity.id
_entity.type
_entity.pdbx_description
1 polymer ?
#
loop_
_entity_poly.entity_id
_entity_poly.type
_entity_poly.pdbx_seq_one_letter_code
_entity_poly.pdbx_strand_id
1 'polypeptide(L)' 'MMRAIWESRADTAIVTSQDLLGLGSEARMNIPSTLGNNWVWRAMPGVFDKQLAKKIRGKMEIYARLPQ' A
#
# COMPACT_ATOMS: atom_id res chain seq x y z
N MET A 1 11.35 1.13 -2.95
CA MET A 1 10.49 2.33 -3.08
C MET A 1 9.77 2.71 -1.78
N MET A 2 9.00 1.81 -1.15
CA MET A 2 8.21 2.14 0.07
C MET A 2 9.02 2.75 1.23
N ARG A 3 10.26 2.28 1.46
CA ARG A 3 11.16 2.88 2.46
C ARG A 3 11.33 4.39 2.25
N ALA A 4 11.63 4.83 1.02
CA ALA A 4 11.86 6.24 0.73
C ALA A 4 10.60 7.09 0.96
N ILE A 5 9.41 6.53 0.68
CA ILE A 5 8.13 7.19 0.97
C ILE A 5 7.99 7.43 2.48
N TRP A 6 8.24 6.40 3.29
CA TRP A 6 8.14 6.51 4.75
C TRP A 6 9.24 7.37 5.38
N GLU A 7 10.45 7.34 4.83
CA GLU A 7 11.61 8.13 5.30
C GLU A 7 11.54 9.61 4.89
N SER A 8 10.70 9.95 3.90
CA SER A 8 10.57 11.32 3.41
C SER A 8 10.14 12.31 4.52
N ARG A 9 10.49 13.58 4.33
CA ARG A 9 10.05 14.69 5.21
C ARG A 9 8.62 15.16 4.93
N ALA A 10 7.91 14.49 4.01
CA ALA A 10 6.52 14.80 3.74
C ALA A 10 5.68 14.51 4.99
N ASP A 11 4.84 15.48 5.34
CA ASP A 11 3.89 15.39 6.45
C ASP A 11 3.00 14.14 6.31
N THR A 12 2.41 13.97 5.12
CA THR A 12 1.57 12.81 4.81
C THR A 12 2.23 11.90 3.78
N ALA A 13 2.24 10.60 4.07
CA ALA A 13 2.73 9.55 3.17
C ALA A 13 1.62 8.53 2.89
N ILE A 14 1.23 8.39 1.62
CA ILE A 14 0.18 7.46 1.18
C ILE A 14 0.81 6.38 0.30
N VAL A 15 0.40 5.13 0.52
CA VAL A 15 0.79 3.97 -0.30
C VAL A 15 -0.46 3.21 -0.71
N THR A 16 -0.41 2.52 -1.85
CA THR A 16 -1.57 1.75 -2.31
C THR A 16 -1.69 0.45 -1.52
N SER A 17 -2.91 -0.08 -1.40
CA SER A 17 -3.10 -1.40 -0.80
C SER A 17 -2.38 -2.51 -1.58
N GLN A 18 -2.27 -2.37 -2.90
CA GLN A 18 -1.51 -3.27 -3.75
C GLN A 18 -0.02 -3.32 -3.39
N ASP A 19 0.59 -2.15 -3.13
CA ASP A 19 1.99 -2.07 -2.67
C ASP A 19 2.17 -2.72 -1.29
N LEU A 20 1.22 -2.51 -0.37
CA LEU A 20 1.26 -3.13 0.96
C LEU A 20 1.23 -4.67 0.87
N LEU A 21 0.47 -5.20 -0.09
CA LEU A 21 0.33 -6.62 -0.36
C LEU A 21 1.45 -7.18 -1.27
N GLY A 22 2.26 -6.31 -1.88
CA GLY A 22 3.35 -6.72 -2.79
C GLY A 22 2.85 -7.33 -4.11
N LEU A 23 1.68 -6.89 -4.60
CA LEU A 23 1.08 -7.39 -5.84
C LEU A 23 1.71 -6.74 -7.08
N GLY A 24 1.63 -7.45 -8.20
CA GLY A 24 2.14 -7.01 -9.50
C GLY A 24 1.11 -6.26 -10.34
N SER A 25 1.34 -6.25 -11.67
CA SER A 25 0.49 -5.52 -12.62
C SER A 25 -0.93 -6.06 -12.73
N GLU A 26 -1.16 -7.31 -12.32
CA GLU A 26 -2.49 -7.93 -12.21
C GLU A 26 -3.41 -7.20 -11.23
N ALA A 27 -2.84 -6.44 -10.29
CA ALA A 27 -3.60 -5.67 -9.30
C ALA A 27 -3.80 -4.20 -9.67
N ARG A 28 -3.39 -3.79 -10.88
CA ARG A 28 -3.45 -2.40 -11.31
C ARG A 28 -4.91 -1.91 -11.36
N MET A 29 -5.18 -0.80 -10.66
CA MET A 29 -6.52 -0.24 -10.58
C MET A 29 -6.99 0.36 -11.91
N ASN A 30 -6.11 1.04 -12.64
CA ASN A 30 -6.47 1.72 -13.88
C ASN A 30 -5.27 1.82 -14.84
N ILE A 31 -5.56 1.62 -16.13
CA ILE A 31 -4.70 1.96 -17.25
C ILE A 31 -5.43 3.08 -18.01
N PRO A 32 -4.94 4.33 -17.94
CA PRO A 32 -5.56 5.44 -18.66
C PRO A 32 -5.69 5.16 -20.16
N SER A 33 -6.76 5.66 -20.77
CA SER A 33 -7.03 5.53 -22.21
C SER A 33 -7.25 4.09 -22.71
N THR A 34 -7.68 3.16 -21.85
CA THR A 34 -8.10 1.81 -22.25
C THR A 34 -9.56 1.54 -21.88
N LEU A 35 -10.18 0.60 -22.59
CA LEU A 35 -11.54 0.12 -22.34
C LEU A 35 -11.49 -1.28 -21.69
N GLY A 36 -12.38 -1.51 -20.71
CA GLY A 36 -12.47 -2.78 -19.99
C GLY A 36 -11.37 -3.00 -18.95
N ASN A 37 -11.61 -3.92 -18.00
CA ASN A 37 -10.66 -4.37 -16.96
C ASN A 37 -10.04 -3.28 -16.05
N ASN A 38 -10.51 -2.03 -16.12
CA ASN A 38 -10.18 -0.96 -15.18
C ASN A 38 -11.19 -0.93 -14.02
N TRP A 39 -10.77 -0.47 -12.85
CA TRP A 39 -11.60 -0.25 -11.66
C TRP A 39 -12.22 -1.53 -11.05
N VAL A 40 -11.69 -2.69 -11.42
CA VAL A 40 -12.22 -4.00 -11.00
C VAL A 40 -11.38 -4.71 -9.95
N TRP A 41 -10.23 -4.15 -9.57
CA TRP A 41 -9.37 -4.80 -8.56
C TRP A 41 -10.08 -4.88 -7.22
N ARG A 42 -9.99 -6.06 -6.58
CA ARG A 42 -10.52 -6.32 -5.25
C ARG A 42 -9.50 -7.11 -4.44
N ALA A 43 -9.34 -6.73 -3.17
CA ALA A 43 -8.58 -7.53 -2.23
C ALA A 43 -9.28 -8.88 -1.98
N MET A 44 -8.50 -9.96 -1.91
CA MET A 44 -9.02 -11.25 -1.51
C MET A 44 -9.39 -11.24 -0.02
N PRO A 45 -10.41 -12.00 0.41
CA PRO A 45 -10.74 -12.11 1.82
C PRO A 45 -9.52 -12.53 2.64
N GLY A 46 -9.29 -11.86 3.78
CA GLY A 46 -8.24 -12.22 4.73
C GLY A 46 -6.83 -11.70 4.44
N VAL A 47 -6.58 -11.03 3.30
CA VAL A 47 -5.22 -10.53 2.99
C VAL A 47 -4.76 -9.36 3.89
N PHE A 48 -5.71 -8.64 4.48
CA PHE A 48 -5.43 -7.62 5.49
C PHE A 48 -5.53 -8.22 6.89
N ASP A 49 -4.51 -9.00 7.25
CA ASP A 49 -4.45 -9.71 8.52
C ASP A 49 -3.63 -8.97 9.60
N LYS A 50 -3.59 -9.58 10.79
CA LYS A 50 -2.81 -9.06 11.93
C LYS A 50 -1.31 -9.07 11.68
N GLN A 51 -0.81 -9.99 10.83
CA GLN A 51 0.62 -10.09 10.55
C GLN A 51 1.08 -8.92 9.67
N LEU A 52 0.32 -8.61 8.63
CA LEU A 52 0.54 -7.45 7.77
C LEU A 52 0.43 -6.16 8.59
N ALA A 53 -0.60 -6.02 9.43
CA ALA A 53 -0.75 -4.87 10.32
C ALA A 53 0.47 -4.69 11.24
N LYS A 54 0.96 -5.77 11.86
CA LYS A 54 2.17 -5.73 12.72
C LYS A 54 3.41 -5.32 11.92
N LYS A 55 3.59 -5.84 10.71
CA LYS A 55 4.71 -5.49 9.81
C LYS A 55 4.67 -4.00 9.46
N ILE A 56 3.50 -3.48 9.07
CA ILE A 56 3.33 -2.06 8.71
C ILE A 56 3.57 -1.17 9.93
N ARG A 57 3.00 -1.53 11.09
CA ARG A 57 3.21 -0.79 12.34
C ARG A 57 4.70 -0.67 12.69
N GLY A 58 5.46 -1.75 12.60
CA GLY A 58 6.90 -1.72 12.85
C GLY A 58 7.66 -0.80 11.89
N LYS A 59 7.20 -0.65 10.64
CA LYS A 59 7.76 0.35 9.71
C LYS A 59 7.38 1.77 10.12
N MET A 60 6.13 2.01 10.53
CA MET A 60 5.71 3.33 11.01
C MET A 60 6.48 3.74 12.27
N GLU A 61 6.80 2.80 13.14
CA GLU A 61 7.65 3.03 14.31
C GLU A 61 9.07 3.44 13.91
N ILE A 62 9.73 2.68 13.04
CA ILE A 62 11.09 2.98 12.55
C ILE A 62 11.18 4.36 11.88
N TYR A 63 10.14 4.76 11.13
CA TYR A 63 10.14 6.02 10.39
C TYR A 63 9.37 7.15 11.09
N ALA A 64 9.08 7.02 12.38
CA ALA A 64 8.41 8.04 13.20
C ALA A 64 7.05 8.54 12.63
N ARG A 65 6.22 7.61 12.16
CA ARG A 65 4.88 7.85 11.60
C ARG A 65 3.74 7.22 12.41
N LEU A 66 3.99 6.83 13.68
CA LEU A 66 2.91 6.44 14.59
C LEU A 66 2.15 7.68 15.09
N PRO A 67 0.84 7.56 15.39
CA PRO A 67 0.12 8.61 16.11
C PRO A 67 0.82 8.95 17.43
N GLN A 68 0.79 10.23 17.80
CA GLN A 68 1.25 10.72 19.10
C GLN A 68 0.30 10.30 20.22
#